data_AF-A0A0U5F1X8-F1
#
_entry.id   AF-A0A0U5F1X8-F1
#
_cell.length_a   1.000
_cell.length_b   1.000
_cell.length_c   1.000
_cell.angle_alpha   90.00
_cell.angle_beta   90.00
_cell.angle_gamma   90.00
#
_symmetry.space_group_name_H-M   'P 1'
#
loop_
_entity.id
_entity.type
_entity.pdbx_description
1 polymer ?
#
loop_
_entity_poly.entity_id
_entity_poly.type
_entity_poly.pdbx_seq_one_letter_code
_entity_poly.pdbx_strand_id
1 'polypeptide(L)' 'MLLFSQVILSIQLPFAVIPLVLFVSDRRKMGEFVISKKLAALSWIVAVVIQVLNF' A
#
# COMPACT_ATOMS: atom_id res chain seq x y z
N MET A 1 23.48 14.90 -4.37
CA MET A 1 22.92 13.56 -4.64
C MET A 1 21.88 13.09 -3.62
N LEU A 2 21.94 13.52 -2.34
CA LEU A 2 20.99 13.09 -1.29
C LEU A 2 19.52 13.50 -1.54
N LEU A 3 19.27 14.75 -1.96
CA LEU A 3 17.92 15.25 -2.24
C LEU A 3 17.22 14.45 -3.36
N PHE A 4 17.97 14.07 -4.39
CA PHE A 4 17.47 13.23 -5.50
C PHE A 4 17.02 11.85 -5.02
N SER A 5 17.77 11.23 -4.11
CA SER A 5 17.43 9.93 -3.53
C SER A 5 16.15 9.99 -2.69
N GLN A 6 15.95 11.09 -1.96
CA GLN A 6 14.74 11.30 -1.15
C GLN A 6 13.49 11.50 -2.00
N VAL A 7 13.59 12.24 -3.11
CA VAL A 7 12.46 12.40 -4.06
C VAL A 7 12.06 11.06 -4.67
N ILE A 8 13.04 10.23 -5.03
CA ILE A 8 12.77 8.90 -5.60
C ILE A 8 12.13 7.97 -4.55
N LEU A 9 12.60 7.98 -3.30
CA LEU A 9 12.02 7.20 -2.20
C LEU A 9 10.57 7.62 -1.89
N SER A 10 10.29 8.93 -1.81
CA SER A 10 8.93 9.43 -1.60
C SER A 10 7.97 9.14 -2.75
N ILE A 11 8.47 8.94 -3.98
CA ILE A 11 7.65 8.49 -5.13
C ILE A 11 7.49 6.96 -5.12
N GLN A 12 8.52 6.22 -4.70
CA GLN A 12 8.51 4.76 -4.68
C GLN A 12 7.59 4.18 -3.60
N LEU A 13 7.47 4.84 -2.44
CA LEU A 13 6.58 4.42 -1.35
C LEU A 13 5.09 4.36 -1.74
N PRO A 14 4.46 5.42 -2.32
CA PRO A 14 3.11 5.32 -2.85
C PRO A 14 2.98 4.22 -3.92
N PHE A 15 3.99 4.10 -4.78
CA PHE A 15 4.00 3.09 -5.84
C PHE A 15 4.08 1.65 -5.31
N ALA A 16 4.66 1.42 -4.12
CA ALA A 16 4.65 0.11 -3.47
C ALA A 16 3.35 -0.12 -2.68
N VAL A 17 2.87 0.91 -1.98
CA VAL A 17 1.71 0.84 -1.08
C VAL A 17 0.39 0.65 -1.83
N ILE A 18 0.15 1.42 -2.90
CA ILE A 18 -1.09 1.33 -3.70
C ILE A 18 -1.32 -0.08 -4.26
N PRO A 19 -0.37 -0.71 -4.97
CA PRO A 19 -0.55 -2.07 -5.47
C PRO A 19 -0.57 -3.12 -4.37
N LEU A 20 0.10 -2.91 -3.22
CA LEU A 20 0.01 -3.82 -2.07
C LEU A 20 -1.42 -3.88 -1.52
N VAL A 21 -2.09 -2.72 -1.39
CA VAL A 21 -3.50 -2.64 -0.97
C VAL A 21 -4.43 -3.27 -2.00
N LEU A 22 -4.19 -3.01 -3.29
CA LEU A 22 -4.93 -3.63 -4.39
C LEU A 22 -4.76 -5.15 -4.38
N PHE A 23 -3.54 -5.66 -4.15
CA PHE A 23 -3.25 -7.10 -4.07
C PHE A 23 -3.94 -7.76 -2.89
N VAL A 24 -3.90 -7.14 -1.71
CA VAL A 24 -4.53 -7.65 -0.49
C VAL A 24 -6.07 -7.63 -0.60
N SER A 25 -6.63 -6.73 -1.40
CA SER A 25 -8.07 -6.68 -1.68
C SER A 25 -8.50 -7.57 -2.87
N ASP A 26 -7.56 -8.12 -3.64
CA ASP A 26 -7.87 -8.86 -4.86
C ASP A 26 -8.24 -10.31 -4.56
N ARG A 27 -9.55 -10.59 -4.61
CA ARG A 27 -10.06 -11.97 -4.47
C ARG A 27 -9.60 -12.92 -5.56
N ARG A 28 -9.23 -12.41 -6.74
CA ARG A 28 -8.85 -13.25 -7.89
C ARG A 28 -7.44 -13.82 -7.73
N LYS A 29 -6.55 -13.17 -6.97
CA LYS A 29 -5.20 -13.67 -6.66
C LYS A 29 -5.09 -14.52 -5.39
N MET A 30 -5.93 -14.31 -4.37
CA MET A 30 -5.84 -15.03 -3.08
C MET A 30 -6.81 -16.22 -2.91
N GLY A 31 -7.78 -16.42 -3.81
CA GLY A 31 -8.61 -17.64 -3.82
C GLY A 31 -9.42 -17.84 -2.52
N GLU A 32 -9.21 -18.95 -1.80
CA GLU A 32 -9.87 -19.25 -0.51
C GLU A 32 -9.27 -18.47 0.69
N PHE A 33 -8.07 -17.90 0.56
CA PHE A 33 -7.47 -17.00 1.56
C PHE A 33 -7.92 -15.55 1.40
N VAL A 34 -9.09 -15.36 0.79
CA VAL A 34 -9.69 -14.05 0.64
C VAL A 34 -9.92 -13.45 2.02
N ILE A 35 -9.14 -12.41 2.23
CA ILE A 35 -9.22 -11.54 3.36
C ILE A 35 -10.63 -10.93 3.41
N SER A 36 -11.30 -11.01 4.57
CA SER A 36 -12.63 -10.43 4.77
C SER A 36 -12.62 -8.93 4.48
N LYS A 37 -13.74 -8.36 3.98
CA LYS A 37 -13.86 -6.91 3.66
C LYS A 37 -13.36 -5.99 4.79
N LYS A 38 -13.41 -6.46 6.05
CA LYS A 38 -12.86 -5.79 7.25
C LYS A 38 -11.33 -5.65 7.22
N LEU A 39 -10.58 -6.70 6.85
CA LEU A 39 -9.12 -6.60 6.76
C LEU A 39 -8.70 -5.83 5.50
N ALA A 40 -9.45 -5.91 4.40
CA ALA A 40 -9.20 -5.04 3.23
C ALA A 40 -9.32 -3.55 3.63
N ALA A 41 -10.33 -3.21 4.44
CA ALA A 41 -10.45 -1.87 5.02
C ALA A 41 -9.28 -1.55 5.98
N LEU A 42 -8.82 -2.49 6.79
CA LEU A 42 -7.66 -2.31 7.68
C LEU A 42 -6.37 -2.06 6.89
N SER A 43 -6.14 -2.78 5.79
CA SER A 43 -5.00 -2.55 4.90
C SER A 43 -5.07 -1.20 4.20
N TRP A 44 -6.27 -0.75 3.82
CA TRP A 44 -6.49 0.60 3.29
C TRP A 44 -6.16 1.68 4.34
N ILE A 45 -6.55 1.47 5.59
CA ILE A 45 -6.21 2.37 6.71
C ILE A 45 -4.70 2.45 6.92
N VAL A 46 -4.02 1.30 6.99
CA VAL A 46 -2.55 1.26 7.18
C VAL A 46 -1.83 1.94 6.01
N ALA A 47 -2.29 1.72 4.78
CA ALA A 47 -1.73 2.38 3.61
C ALA A 47 -1.89 3.90 3.63
N VAL A 48 -3.08 4.40 4.00
CA VAL A 48 -3.31 5.84 4.17
C VAL A 48 -2.42 6.41 5.27
N VAL A 49 -2.28 5.71 6.40
CA VAL A 49 -1.40 6.13 7.50
C VAL A 49 0.07 6.22 7.04
N ILE A 50 0.57 5.21 6.33
CA ILE A 50 1.93 5.23 5.78
C ILE A 50 2.09 6.39 4.80
N GLN A 51 1.12 6.62 3.91
CA GLN A 51 1.15 7.70 2.93
C GLN A 51 1.20 9.08 3.60
N VAL A 52 0.41 9.30 4.66
CA VAL A 52 0.37 10.56 5.41
C VAL A 52 1.66 10.79 6.20
N LEU A 53 2.26 9.75 6.78
CA LEU A 53 3.53 9.85 7.51
C LEU A 53 4.75 10.02 6.61
N ASN A 54 4.67 9.58 5.34
CA ASN A 54 5.75 9.71 4.38
C ASN A 54 5.78 11.05 3.65
N PHE A 55 4.66 11.76 3.66
CA PHE A 55 4.50 13.07 3.05
C PHE A 55 4.97 14.16 4.01
#